data_AF-A0AAU8P3I3-F1
#
_entry.id   AF-A0AAU8P3I3-F1
#
_cell.length_a   1.000
_cell.length_b   1.000
_cell.length_c   1.000
_cell.angle_alpha   90.00
_cell.angle_beta   90.00
_cell.angle_gamma   90.00
#
_symmetry.space_group_name_H-M   'P 1'
#
loop_
_entity.id
_entity.type
_entity.pdbx_description
1 polymer ?
#
loop_
_entity_poly.entity_id
_entity_poly.type
_entity_poly.pdbx_seq_one_letter_code
_entity_poly.pdbx_strand_id
1 'polypeptide(L)'
;MDMYLTLDEAIDAAREAFLAEHDDDTPQVSQLNLQKYILQDGDTLWMAEFHQDTQEEGDGVALFFGAAAQAIFDDDYDDGEITEEWQEESTLYQWDDDDFQYQPPLDSEEGESAAAEWDEQN
;
A
#
# COMPACT_ATOMS: atom_id res chain seq x y z
N MET A 1 -0.76 12.32 -3.14
CA MET A 1 -1.44 11.02 -3.26
C MET A 1 -2.75 11.05 -2.49
N ASP A 2 -3.75 10.40 -3.04
CA ASP A 2 -4.96 10.03 -2.32
C ASP A 2 -4.72 8.70 -1.59
N MET A 3 -5.31 8.58 -0.39
CA MET A 3 -5.22 7.40 0.46
C MET A 3 -6.62 6.84 0.69
N TYR A 4 -6.76 5.52 0.73
CA TYR A 4 -8.04 4.82 0.74
C TYR A 4 -8.13 3.85 1.92
N LEU A 5 -9.34 3.58 2.41
CA LEU A 5 -9.54 2.68 3.55
C LEU A 5 -9.26 1.22 3.22
N THR A 6 -9.37 0.84 1.96
CA THR A 6 -9.12 -0.53 1.49
C THR A 6 -8.07 -0.56 0.39
N LEU A 7 -7.35 -1.68 0.31
CA LEU A 7 -6.34 -1.93 -0.72
C LEU A 7 -6.98 -1.92 -2.12
N ASP A 8 -8.15 -2.55 -2.27
CA ASP A 8 -8.88 -2.62 -3.53
C ASP A 8 -9.26 -1.23 -4.05
N GLU A 9 -9.81 -0.37 -3.18
CA GLU A 9 -10.10 1.03 -3.55
C GLU A 9 -8.83 1.80 -3.94
N ALA A 10 -7.71 1.57 -3.24
CA ALA A 10 -6.44 2.20 -3.59
C ALA A 10 -5.95 1.77 -4.98
N ILE A 11 -6.02 0.48 -5.28
CA ILE A 11 -5.61 -0.09 -6.57
C ILE A 11 -6.54 0.39 -7.69
N ASP A 12 -7.85 0.39 -7.48
CA ASP A 12 -8.83 0.85 -8.46
C ASP A 12 -8.61 2.34 -8.79
N ALA A 13 -8.44 3.18 -7.76
CA ALA A 13 -8.16 4.59 -7.96
C ALA A 13 -6.81 4.84 -8.66
N ALA A 14 -5.76 4.07 -8.32
CA ALA A 14 -4.47 4.15 -8.99
C ALA A 14 -4.57 3.74 -10.46
N ARG A 15 -5.37 2.72 -10.76
CA ARG A 15 -5.67 2.27 -12.12
C ARG A 15 -6.41 3.34 -12.89
N GLU A 16 -7.45 3.95 -12.32
CA GLU A 16 -8.18 5.05 -12.94
C GLU A 16 -7.28 6.27 -13.21
N ALA A 17 -6.42 6.63 -12.25
CA ALA A 17 -5.46 7.71 -12.41
C ALA A 17 -4.49 7.42 -13.57
N PHE A 18 -3.91 6.21 -13.60
CA PHE A 18 -3.03 5.78 -14.67
C PHE A 18 -3.71 5.80 -16.03
N LEU A 19 -4.94 5.28 -16.14
CA LEU A 19 -5.74 5.31 -17.37
C LEU A 19 -6.09 6.74 -17.81
N ALA A 20 -6.30 7.66 -16.87
CA ALA A 20 -6.60 9.05 -17.17
C ALA A 20 -5.37 9.80 -17.72
N GLU A 21 -4.17 9.41 -17.29
CA GLU A 21 -2.90 9.95 -17.77
C GLU A 21 -2.43 9.31 -19.09
N HIS A 22 -2.79 8.04 -19.30
CA HIS A 22 -2.42 7.26 -20.48
C HIS A 22 -3.64 6.98 -21.38
N ASP A 23 -3.74 7.71 -22.49
CA ASP A 23 -4.77 7.56 -23.55
C ASP A 23 -4.56 6.27 -24.42
N ASP A 24 -3.95 5.23 -23.86
CA ASP A 24 -3.61 3.98 -24.53
C ASP A 24 -4.76 2.96 -24.44
N ASP A 25 -5.06 2.30 -25.56
CA ASP A 25 -6.07 1.22 -25.64
C ASP A 25 -5.62 -0.06 -24.91
N THR A 26 -4.29 -0.19 -24.70
CA THR A 26 -3.66 -1.30 -23.97
C THR A 26 -2.59 -0.76 -23.00
N PRO A 27 -3.00 -0.18 -21.86
CA PRO A 27 -2.08 0.28 -20.82
C PRO A 27 -1.19 -0.88 -20.35
N GLN A 28 0.12 -0.64 -20.34
CA GLN A 28 1.11 -1.58 -19.80
C GLN A 28 1.80 -0.93 -18.62
N VAL A 29 1.74 -1.61 -17.47
CA VAL A 29 2.42 -1.22 -16.25
C VAL A 29 3.59 -2.16 -16.01
N SER A 30 4.71 -1.61 -15.56
CA SER A 30 5.91 -2.38 -15.22
C SER A 30 6.15 -2.46 -13.72
N GLN A 31 5.49 -1.62 -12.92
CA GLN A 31 5.68 -1.54 -11.48
C GLN A 31 4.39 -1.11 -10.79
N LEU A 32 4.14 -1.69 -9.61
CA LEU A 32 3.14 -1.25 -8.66
C LEU A 32 3.83 -0.90 -7.34
N ASN A 33 3.63 0.34 -6.92
CA ASN A 33 4.02 0.82 -5.61
C ASN A 33 2.81 0.77 -4.70
N LEU A 34 3.04 0.28 -3.48
CA LEU A 34 2.04 0.25 -2.44
C LEU A 34 2.61 0.87 -1.19
N GLN A 35 1.77 1.57 -0.45
CA GLN A 35 2.10 2.07 0.88
C GLN A 35 0.94 1.86 1.83
N LYS A 36 1.23 1.20 2.95
CA LYS A 36 0.31 1.05 4.07
C LYS A 36 0.57 2.13 5.10
N TYR A 37 -0.49 2.78 5.54
CA TYR A 37 -0.48 3.75 6.63
C TYR A 37 -1.43 3.31 7.75
N ILE A 38 -1.06 3.57 8.99
CA ILE A 38 -1.90 3.35 10.17
C ILE A 38 -2.09 4.70 10.85
N LEU A 39 -3.33 5.16 10.95
CA LEU A 39 -3.69 6.40 11.63
C LEU A 39 -3.64 6.23 13.15
N GLN A 40 -3.64 7.34 13.89
CA GLN A 40 -3.69 7.29 15.37
C GLN A 40 -4.96 6.62 15.92
N ASP A 41 -6.06 6.64 15.16
CA ASP A 41 -7.32 5.95 15.53
C ASP A 41 -7.23 4.42 15.29
N GLY A 42 -6.14 3.93 14.71
CA GLY A 42 -5.97 2.52 14.31
C GLY A 42 -6.53 2.20 12.92
N ASP A 43 -7.14 3.18 12.24
CA ASP A 43 -7.58 3.04 10.86
C ASP A 43 -6.40 2.75 9.94
N THR A 44 -6.58 1.77 9.05
CA THR A 44 -5.61 1.46 8.00
C THR A 44 -5.97 2.23 6.75
N LEU A 45 -4.98 2.90 6.17
CA LEU A 45 -5.07 3.50 4.86
C LEU A 45 -4.05 2.85 3.91
N TRP A 46 -4.45 2.74 2.67
CA TRP A 46 -3.66 2.22 1.57
C TRP A 46 -3.51 3.27 0.50
N MET A 47 -2.34 3.29 -0.10
CA MET A 47 -2.07 4.04 -1.31
C MET A 47 -1.40 3.10 -2.29
N ALA A 48 -1.81 3.23 -3.55
CA ALA A 48 -1.26 2.48 -4.66
C ALA A 48 -0.88 3.43 -5.79
N GLU A 49 0.16 3.09 -6.54
CA GLU A 49 0.59 3.83 -7.71
C GLU A 49 1.16 2.88 -8.75
N PHE A 50 0.75 3.05 -10.01
CA PHE A 50 1.25 2.26 -11.13
C PHE A 50 2.23 3.08 -11.97
N HIS A 51 3.30 2.43 -12.44
CA HIS A 51 4.29 3.06 -13.31
C HIS A 51 4.57 2.24 -14.56
N GLN A 52 4.96 2.93 -15.64
CA GLN A 52 5.37 2.30 -16.89
C GLN A 52 6.82 1.81 -16.87
N ASP A 53 7.69 2.43 -16.07
CA ASP A 53 9.09 2.03 -15.92
C ASP A 53 9.44 1.75 -14.45
N THR A 54 10.34 0.77 -14.23
CA THR A 54 10.75 0.38 -12.88
C THR A 54 11.81 1.30 -12.26
N GLN A 55 12.28 2.33 -12.99
CA GLN A 55 13.14 3.39 -12.47
C GLN A 55 12.34 4.63 -12.04
N GLU A 56 11.02 4.65 -12.23
CA GLU A 56 10.20 5.74 -11.71
C GLU A 56 10.15 5.66 -10.17
N GLU A 57 10.63 6.74 -9.55
CA GLU A 57 10.50 6.96 -8.12
C GLU A 57 9.07 7.37 -7.85
N GLY A 58 8.26 6.43 -7.38
CA GLY A 58 6.90 6.70 -6.88
C GLY A 58 6.86 6.88 -5.38
N ASP A 59 5.69 7.24 -4.87
CA ASP A 59 5.45 7.29 -3.43
C ASP A 59 5.13 5.85 -2.96
N GLY A 60 5.81 5.39 -1.91
CA GLY A 60 5.62 4.05 -1.35
C GLY A 60 6.67 3.01 -1.72
N VAL A 61 6.35 1.75 -1.44
CA VAL A 61 7.24 0.60 -1.63
C VAL A 61 6.89 -0.13 -2.92
N ALA A 62 7.87 -0.22 -3.82
CA ALA A 62 7.76 -1.00 -5.04
C ALA A 62 7.79 -2.50 -4.69
N LEU A 63 6.61 -3.14 -4.70
CA LEU A 63 6.46 -4.56 -4.33
C LEU A 63 6.33 -5.47 -5.56
N PHE A 64 5.53 -5.06 -6.54
CA PHE A 64 5.24 -5.89 -7.70
C PHE A 64 5.82 -5.28 -8.98
N PHE A 65 6.33 -6.15 -9.85
CA PHE A 65 7.02 -5.76 -11.08
C PHE A 65 6.60 -6.63 -12.27
N GLY A 66 6.64 -6.04 -13.46
CA GLY A 66 6.35 -6.68 -14.74
C GLY A 66 4.97 -7.36 -14.74
N ALA A 67 4.96 -8.68 -15.00
CA ALA A 67 3.73 -9.45 -15.12
C ALA A 67 2.86 -9.43 -13.86
N ALA A 68 3.45 -9.33 -12.66
CA ALA A 68 2.70 -9.26 -11.41
C ALA A 68 1.98 -7.90 -11.28
N ALA A 69 2.67 -6.81 -11.58
CA ALA A 69 2.06 -5.48 -11.60
C ALA A 69 0.93 -5.41 -12.64
N GLN A 70 1.13 -6.00 -13.82
CA GLN A 70 0.12 -6.06 -14.87
C GLN A 70 -1.11 -6.89 -14.47
N ALA A 71 -0.93 -8.01 -13.76
CA ALA A 71 -2.04 -8.84 -13.28
C ALA A 71 -2.92 -8.07 -12.30
N ILE A 72 -2.31 -7.37 -11.34
CA ILE A 72 -3.03 -6.51 -10.38
C ILE A 72 -3.78 -5.38 -11.11
N PHE A 73 -3.14 -4.77 -12.11
CA PHE A 73 -3.79 -3.76 -12.94
C PHE A 73 -4.98 -4.31 -13.73
N ASP A 74 -4.91 -5.55 -14.22
CA ASP A 74 -5.98 -6.25 -14.95
C ASP A 74 -7.08 -6.80 -14.02
N ASP A 75 -7.05 -6.48 -12.72
CA ASP A 75 -8.00 -7.02 -11.71
C ASP A 75 -7.82 -8.54 -11.47
N ASP A 76 -6.72 -9.14 -11.92
CA ASP A 76 -6.38 -10.56 -11.75
C ASP A 76 -5.45 -10.75 -10.55
N TYR A 77 -5.92 -10.37 -9.36
CA TYR A 77 -5.18 -10.52 -8.12
C TYR A 77 -6.09 -10.88 -6.94
N ASP A 78 -5.49 -11.32 -5.85
CA ASP A 78 -6.16 -11.60 -4.58
C ASP A 78 -5.60 -10.65 -3.52
N ASP A 79 -6.46 -9.92 -2.80
CA ASP A 79 -6.05 -8.93 -1.79
C ASP A 79 -5.28 -9.59 -0.63
N GLY A 80 -5.59 -10.85 -0.33
CA GLY A 80 -4.87 -11.66 0.64
C GLY A 80 -3.41 -11.86 0.24
N GLU A 81 -3.14 -12.16 -1.03
CA GLU A 81 -1.78 -12.38 -1.52
C GLU A 81 -0.93 -11.11 -1.40
N ILE A 82 -1.50 -9.94 -1.72
CA ILE A 82 -0.80 -8.67 -1.60
C ILE A 82 -0.49 -8.33 -0.14
N THR A 83 -1.45 -8.56 0.75
CA THR A 83 -1.27 -8.27 2.18
C THR A 83 -0.32 -9.26 2.85
N GLU A 84 -0.22 -10.50 2.38
CA GLU A 84 0.77 -11.48 2.83
C GLU A 84 2.20 -11.13 2.38
N GLU A 85 2.37 -10.59 1.17
CA GLU A 85 3.68 -10.11 0.68
C GLU A 85 4.12 -8.79 1.33
N TRP A 86 3.19 -8.07 1.99
CA TRP A 86 3.50 -6.80 2.65
C TRP A 86 4.38 -7.00 3.89
N GLN A 87 5.54 -6.35 3.90
CA GLN A 87 6.42 -6.35 5.07
C GLN A 87 5.93 -5.33 6.10
N GLU A 88 5.66 -5.78 7.33
CA GLU A 88 5.19 -4.91 8.42
C GLU A 88 6.13 -3.72 8.68
N GLU A 89 7.43 -3.93 8.51
CA GLU A 89 8.49 -2.92 8.62
C GLU A 89 8.36 -1.77 7.62
N SER A 90 7.62 -1.98 6.54
CA SER A 90 7.32 -0.96 5.51
C SER A 90 6.07 -0.14 5.85
N THR A 91 5.37 -0.46 6.95
CA THR A 91 4.15 0.25 7.35
C THR A 91 4.48 1.59 8.00
N LEU A 92 3.79 2.64 7.59
CA LEU A 92 3.94 3.99 8.14
C LEU A 92 2.85 4.28 9.17
N TYR A 93 3.25 4.65 10.38
CA TYR A 93 2.36 4.99 11.49
C TYR A 93 2.27 6.50 11.64
N GLN A 94 1.06 7.03 11.79
CA GLN A 94 0.82 8.45 12.02
C GLN A 94 1.24 8.82 13.46
N TRP A 95 2.16 9.77 13.58
CA TRP A 95 2.61 10.35 14.86
C TRP A 95 1.96 11.71 15.13
N ASP A 96 1.65 12.47 14.08
CA ASP A 96 0.94 13.76 14.10
C ASP A 96 0.12 13.91 12.81
N ASP A 97 -0.62 15.00 12.61
CA ASP A 97 -1.59 15.15 11.50
C ASP A 97 -0.99 14.84 10.12
N ASP A 98 0.30 15.14 9.92
CA ASP A 98 1.06 14.91 8.68
C ASP A 98 2.41 14.19 8.91
N ASP A 99 2.72 13.73 10.13
CA ASP A 99 3.99 13.05 10.44
C ASP A 99 3.78 11.53 10.45
N PHE A 100 4.53 10.83 9.59
CA PHE A 100 4.47 9.38 9.46
C PHE A 100 5.85 8.77 9.68
N GLN A 101 5.91 7.68 10.44
CA GLN A 101 7.15 6.98 10.77
C GLN A 101 7.00 5.47 10.61
N TYR A 102 8.07 4.77 10.25
CA TYR A 102 8.10 3.30 10.17
C TYR A 102 8.01 2.58 11.53
N GLN A 103 7.92 3.35 12.63
CA GLN A 103 7.77 2.83 13.98
C GLN A 103 6.47 3.35 14.57
N PRO A 104 5.70 2.51 15.28
CA PRO A 104 4.52 2.99 15.98
C PRO A 104 4.89 4.02 17.06
N PRO A 105 4.00 4.99 17.36
CA PRO A 105 4.25 5.95 18.43
C PRO A 105 4.44 5.24 19.78
N LEU A 106 5.58 5.50 20.43
CA LEU A 106 6.04 4.80 21.64
C LEU A 106 5.37 5.27 22.94
N ASP A 107 4.20 5.90 22.90
CA ASP A 107 3.59 6.49 24.09
C ASP A 107 2.29 5.76 24.52
N SER A 108 2.37 5.18 25.72
CA SER A 108 1.26 4.77 26.60
C SER A 108 0.62 3.38 26.38
N GLU A 109 1.28 2.32 26.87
CA GLU A 109 0.68 1.05 27.42
C GLU A 109 -0.28 0.22 26.53
N GLU A 110 -0.70 0.72 25.37
CA GLU A 110 -1.69 0.13 24.46
C GLU A 110 -1.04 -0.43 23.19
N GLY A 111 0.15 0.07 22.81
CA GLY A 111 1.00 -0.48 21.75
C GLY A 111 1.62 -1.85 22.10
N GLU A 112 1.69 -2.21 23.39
CA GLU A 112 2.08 -3.57 23.81
C GLU A 112 0.98 -4.60 23.50
N SER A 113 -0.30 -4.21 23.46
CA SER A 113 -1.41 -5.15 23.20
C SER A 113 -1.59 -5.47 21.71
N ALA A 114 -1.44 -4.50 20.82
CA ALA A 114 -1.59 -4.74 19.38
C ALA A 114 -0.50 -5.65 18.80
N ALA A 115 0.74 -5.58 19.33
CA ALA A 115 1.81 -6.51 18.96
C ALA A 115 1.72 -7.86 19.69
N ALA A 116 1.10 -7.92 20.88
CA ALA A 116 0.95 -9.15 21.66
C ALA A 116 -0.19 -10.06 21.18
N GLU A 117 -1.29 -9.52 20.62
CA GLU A 117 -2.39 -10.35 20.09
C GLU A 117 -2.01 -11.14 18.82
N TRP A 118 -0.87 -10.85 18.19
CA TRP A 118 -0.35 -11.58 17.03
C TRP A 118 0.69 -12.66 17.39
N ASP A 119 1.23 -12.69 18.61
CA ASP A 119 2.20 -13.71 19.07
C ASP A 119 1.52 -14.92 19.75
N GLU A 120 0.25 -14.82 20.18
CA GLU A 120 -0.46 -15.87 20.92
C GLU A 120 -1.07 -17.00 20.05
N GLN A 121 -0.80 -17.03 18.74
CA GLN A 121 -1.25 -18.10 17.82
C GLN A 121 -0.15 -19.06 17.33
N ASN A 122 1.00 -19.15 18.01
CA ASN A 122 2.00 -20.23 17.81
C ASN A 122 1.87 -21.39 18.81
#